data_AF-A0A9J6QP28-F1
#
_entry.id   AF-A0A9J6QP28-F1
#
_cell.length_a   1.000
_cell.length_b   1.000
_cell.length_c   1.000
_cell.angle_alpha   90.00
_cell.angle_beta   90.00
_cell.angle_gamma   90.00
#
_symmetry.space_group_name_H-M   'P 1'
#
loop_
_entity.id
_entity.type
_entity.pdbx_description
1 polymer ?
#
loop_
_entity_poly.entity_id
_entity_poly.type
_entity_poly.pdbx_seq_one_letter_code
_entity_poly.pdbx_strand_id
1 'polypeptide(L)'
;MTKAYAILPCNGLDKCAGSVSKEVAIQLAEQSGSEIICPVFFRIADEKYKSLTEEKDLLVVDGCPSRCASKLAAEKKLKANKKIMITEEAKQQAVKLTGKLRLNQELEAFAAKIVKDLCALEEKTGGFGQLHLNFPEMLHYQLYQKDKFTFQVPDNFGFYFNENDVWAYVNGTTARIGVTDFVQKSLSDILFFTPSEIGRRIEQFEDVGELESGKAVFEIISPVGGTITAVNERLMDTPELLNESPYEEGWIAEIELSDFENDRELLHDFSDYFPILKRKVDEFHV
;
A
#
# COMPACT_ATOMS: atom_id res chain seq x y z
N MET A 1 -12.74 11.21 -4.17
CA MET A 1 -13.85 11.21 -3.19
C MET A 1 -13.30 10.60 -1.90
N THR A 2 -13.57 11.16 -0.73
CA THR A 2 -13.13 10.64 0.57
C THR A 2 -13.58 9.19 0.74
N LYS A 3 -12.71 8.30 1.24
CA LYS A 3 -13.04 6.88 1.40
C LYS A 3 -14.24 6.70 2.31
N ALA A 4 -15.12 5.80 1.92
CA ALA A 4 -16.31 5.46 2.67
C ALA A 4 -16.03 4.24 3.55
N TYR A 5 -16.24 4.39 4.86
CA TYR A 5 -16.12 3.32 5.84
C TYR A 5 -17.49 2.82 6.30
N ALA A 6 -17.57 1.55 6.65
CA ALA A 6 -18.57 1.06 7.58
C ALA A 6 -18.02 1.30 9.00
N ILE A 7 -18.59 2.24 9.75
CA ILE A 7 -18.03 2.70 11.03
C ILE A 7 -18.73 1.99 12.17
N LEU A 8 -18.00 1.21 12.97
CA LEU A 8 -18.49 0.60 14.20
C LEU A 8 -17.95 1.35 15.43
N PRO A 9 -18.73 2.30 16.00
CA PRO A 9 -18.31 3.06 17.17
C PRO A 9 -18.48 2.26 18.47
N CYS A 10 -17.93 2.82 19.54
CA CYS A 10 -18.05 2.31 20.90
C CYS A 10 -19.53 2.21 21.33
N ASN A 11 -19.89 1.08 21.94
CA ASN A 11 -21.20 0.91 22.58
C ASN A 11 -21.30 1.59 23.96
N GLY A 12 -20.16 1.88 24.61
CA GLY A 12 -20.08 2.44 25.96
C GLY A 12 -20.27 3.95 26.00
N LEU A 13 -21.49 4.43 25.75
CA LEU A 13 -21.87 5.85 25.83
C LEU A 13 -21.95 6.39 27.27
N ASP A 14 -21.75 5.54 28.27
CA ASP A 14 -21.66 5.86 29.69
C ASP A 14 -20.34 6.55 30.07
N LYS A 15 -19.42 6.70 29.11
CA LYS A 15 -18.12 7.35 29.29
C LYS A 15 -17.91 8.43 28.22
N CYS A 16 -17.21 9.50 28.60
CA CYS A 16 -16.82 10.58 27.68
C CYS A 16 -16.13 10.03 26.43
N ALA A 17 -15.27 9.03 26.57
CA ALA A 17 -14.56 8.42 25.44
C ALA A 17 -15.50 7.72 24.44
N GLY A 18 -16.60 7.13 24.91
CA GLY A 18 -17.63 6.58 24.03
C GLY A 18 -18.44 7.67 23.33
N SER A 19 -18.67 8.80 24.01
CA SER A 19 -19.33 9.97 23.40
C SER A 19 -18.46 10.58 22.29
N VAL A 20 -17.14 10.69 22.51
CA VAL A 20 -16.18 11.11 21.47
C VAL A 20 -16.14 10.09 20.32
N SER A 21 -16.12 8.78 20.61
CA SER A 21 -16.17 7.75 19.57
C SER A 21 -17.41 7.87 18.67
N LYS A 22 -18.57 8.15 19.27
CA LYS A 22 -19.81 8.41 18.52
C LYS A 22 -19.70 9.68 17.67
N GLU A 23 -19.13 10.74 18.23
CA GLU A 23 -18.96 12.01 17.54
C GLU A 23 -18.05 11.88 16.31
N VAL A 24 -16.93 11.16 16.44
CA VAL A 24 -16.05 10.82 15.31
C VAL A 24 -16.82 10.09 14.20
N ALA A 25 -17.67 9.12 14.57
CA ALA A 25 -18.45 8.38 13.59
C ALA A 25 -19.48 9.26 12.86
N ILE A 26 -20.15 10.19 13.57
CA ILE A 26 -21.11 11.13 12.99
C ILE A 26 -20.41 12.08 12.03
N GLN A 27 -19.38 12.77 12.50
CA GLN A 27 -18.66 13.75 11.68
C GLN A 27 -18.02 13.10 10.44
N LEU A 28 -17.49 11.89 10.56
CA LEU A 28 -16.94 11.17 9.40
C LEU A 28 -18.04 10.79 8.41
N ALA A 29 -19.20 10.31 8.87
CA ALA A 29 -20.33 9.98 8.00
C ALA A 29 -20.96 11.21 7.32
N GLU A 30 -20.90 12.39 7.94
CA GLU A 30 -21.37 13.65 7.34
C GLU A 30 -20.39 14.20 6.29
N GLN A 31 -19.09 13.92 6.45
CA GLN A 31 -18.03 14.46 5.60
C GLN A 31 -17.53 13.48 4.53
N SER A 32 -18.03 12.24 4.54
CA SER A 32 -17.64 11.19 3.58
C SER A 32 -18.84 10.30 3.25
N GLY A 33 -18.72 9.42 2.25
CA GLY A 33 -19.74 8.40 1.95
C GLY A 33 -19.85 7.29 3.01
N SER A 34 -19.23 7.46 4.19
CA SER A 34 -19.22 6.47 5.27
C SER A 34 -20.58 6.31 5.92
N GLU A 35 -20.86 5.12 6.45
CA GLU A 35 -22.10 4.83 7.15
C GLU A 35 -21.83 4.20 8.52
N ILE A 36 -22.71 4.48 9.48
CA ILE A 36 -22.54 4.07 10.86
C ILE A 36 -23.27 2.74 11.10
N ILE A 37 -22.52 1.74 11.55
CA ILE A 37 -23.06 0.52 12.13
C ILE A 37 -23.46 0.81 13.57
N CYS A 38 -24.77 0.77 13.86
CA CYS A 38 -25.22 0.91 15.23
C CYS A 38 -24.86 -0.35 16.04
N PRO A 39 -24.00 -0.27 17.09
CA PRO A 39 -23.55 -1.46 17.83
C PRO A 39 -24.69 -2.22 18.52
N VAL A 40 -25.77 -1.52 18.88
CA VAL A 40 -26.96 -2.11 19.51
C VAL A 40 -27.78 -2.90 18.48
N PHE A 41 -28.12 -2.29 17.35
CA PHE A 41 -28.89 -2.97 16.31
C PHE A 41 -28.10 -4.08 15.65
N PHE A 42 -26.78 -3.93 15.51
CA PHE A 42 -25.95 -4.96 14.90
C PHE A 42 -25.91 -6.27 15.70
N ARG A 43 -26.29 -6.26 16.99
CA ARG A 43 -26.45 -7.51 17.77
C ARG A 43 -27.73 -8.28 17.45
N ILE A 44 -28.75 -7.60 16.92
CA ILE A 44 -30.12 -8.10 16.79
C ILE A 44 -30.50 -8.27 15.30
N ALA A 45 -29.90 -7.48 14.40
CA ALA A 45 -30.23 -7.41 12.99
C ALA A 45 -28.96 -7.39 12.13
N ASP A 46 -28.26 -8.53 12.08
CA ASP A 46 -26.97 -8.70 11.38
C ASP A 46 -27.07 -8.42 9.87
N GLU A 47 -28.12 -8.96 9.23
CA GLU A 47 -28.34 -8.85 7.78
C GLU A 47 -28.39 -7.39 7.30
N LYS A 48 -28.88 -6.46 8.14
CA LYS A 48 -28.97 -5.04 7.80
C LYS A 48 -27.61 -4.40 7.54
N TYR A 49 -26.57 -4.87 8.22
CA TYR A 49 -25.23 -4.28 8.15
C TYR A 49 -24.23 -5.15 7.41
N LYS A 50 -24.64 -6.36 7.00
CA LYS A 50 -23.77 -7.32 6.31
C LYS A 50 -23.32 -6.79 4.95
N SER A 51 -24.26 -6.35 4.11
CA SER A 51 -23.95 -5.72 2.82
C SER A 51 -23.05 -4.49 3.00
N LEU A 52 -23.30 -3.70 4.05
CA LEU A 52 -22.50 -2.52 4.34
C LEU A 52 -21.03 -2.86 4.66
N THR A 53 -20.79 -3.94 5.40
CA THR A 53 -19.44 -4.41 5.74
C THR A 53 -18.75 -5.18 4.62
N GLU A 54 -19.50 -5.60 3.59
CA GLU A 54 -18.97 -6.21 2.36
C GLU A 54 -18.59 -5.12 1.33
N GLU A 55 -19.37 -4.03 1.26
CA GLU A 55 -19.16 -2.92 0.32
C GLU A 55 -18.13 -1.90 0.78
N LYS A 56 -17.93 -1.75 2.11
CA LYS A 56 -17.07 -0.72 2.70
C LYS A 56 -16.12 -1.28 3.74
N ASP A 57 -14.92 -0.72 3.76
CA ASP A 57 -13.90 -1.04 4.76
C ASP A 57 -14.44 -0.77 6.18
N LEU A 58 -14.22 -1.73 7.08
CA LEU A 58 -14.66 -1.62 8.46
C LEU A 58 -13.68 -0.78 9.28
N LEU A 59 -14.17 0.37 9.77
CA LEU A 59 -13.50 1.21 10.76
C LEU A 59 -14.10 0.94 12.15
N VAL A 60 -13.30 0.41 13.07
CA VAL A 60 -13.72 0.25 14.47
C VAL A 60 -13.17 1.40 15.31
N VAL A 61 -14.05 2.08 16.03
CA VAL A 61 -13.68 3.18 16.94
C VAL A 61 -14.00 2.75 18.37
N ASP A 62 -13.01 2.26 19.10
CA ASP A 62 -13.15 1.91 20.51
C ASP A 62 -12.99 3.14 21.40
N GLY A 63 -13.88 3.30 22.36
CA GLY A 63 -13.81 4.41 23.31
C GLY A 63 -12.76 4.19 24.40
N CYS A 64 -12.66 2.97 24.95
CA CYS A 64 -11.80 2.69 26.10
C CYS A 64 -11.25 1.24 26.07
N PRO A 65 -10.32 0.88 26.99
CA PRO A 65 -9.69 -0.45 27.00
C PRO A 65 -10.65 -1.66 27.10
N SER A 66 -11.92 -1.45 27.44
CA SER A 66 -12.94 -2.51 27.38
C SER A 66 -13.17 -3.06 25.98
N ARG A 67 -12.81 -2.29 24.93
CA ARG A 67 -12.81 -2.67 23.51
C ARG A 67 -14.15 -3.22 23.02
N CYS A 68 -15.26 -2.63 23.47
CA CYS A 68 -16.59 -3.16 23.21
C CYS A 68 -16.96 -3.21 21.71
N ALA A 69 -16.43 -2.30 20.88
CA ALA A 69 -16.68 -2.29 19.44
C ALA A 69 -15.81 -3.37 18.75
N SER A 70 -14.51 -3.44 19.08
CA SER A 70 -13.64 -4.51 18.58
C SER A 70 -14.13 -5.91 18.95
N LYS A 71 -14.64 -6.11 20.18
CA LYS A 71 -15.22 -7.38 20.62
C LYS A 71 -16.46 -7.73 19.81
N LEU A 72 -17.35 -6.77 19.57
CA LEU A 72 -18.53 -6.98 18.73
C LEU A 72 -18.14 -7.32 17.28
N ALA A 73 -17.17 -6.64 16.69
CA ALA A 73 -16.66 -6.98 15.36
C ALA A 73 -16.14 -8.42 15.31
N ALA A 74 -15.38 -8.85 16.32
CA ALA A 74 -14.87 -10.21 16.43
C ALA A 74 -15.99 -11.25 16.63
N GLU A 75 -16.98 -10.97 17.48
CA GLU A 75 -18.18 -11.82 17.66
C GLU A 75 -18.92 -12.04 16.33
N LYS A 76 -18.94 -11.02 15.47
CA LYS A 76 -19.56 -11.05 14.15
C LYS A 76 -18.63 -11.53 13.03
N LYS A 77 -17.43 -12.01 13.39
CA LYS A 77 -16.40 -12.50 12.45
C LYS A 77 -15.98 -11.48 11.38
N LEU A 78 -16.06 -10.19 11.71
CA LEU A 78 -15.62 -9.13 10.82
C LEU A 78 -14.14 -8.80 11.06
N LYS A 79 -13.40 -8.61 9.97
CA LYS A 79 -12.02 -8.10 10.00
C LYS A 79 -12.08 -6.58 9.89
N ALA A 80 -11.63 -5.87 10.93
CA ALA A 80 -11.53 -4.42 10.87
C ALA A 80 -10.29 -4.01 10.06
N ASN A 81 -10.50 -3.22 9.01
CA ASN A 81 -9.44 -2.63 8.19
C ASN A 81 -8.66 -1.57 8.99
N LYS A 82 -9.37 -0.83 9.85
CA LYS A 82 -8.78 0.21 10.70
C LYS A 82 -9.38 0.18 12.10
N LYS A 83 -8.55 0.41 13.12
CA LYS A 83 -8.98 0.46 14.53
C LYS A 83 -8.43 1.72 15.19
N ILE A 84 -9.29 2.44 15.89
CA ILE A 84 -8.92 3.61 16.69
C ILE A 84 -9.30 3.37 18.14
N MET A 85 -8.46 3.81 19.07
CA MET A 85 -8.74 3.81 20.50
C MET A 85 -8.73 5.25 21.01
N ILE A 86 -9.91 5.81 21.30
CA ILE A 86 -10.05 7.23 21.70
C ILE A 86 -9.17 7.58 22.91
N THR A 87 -9.03 6.68 23.90
CA THR A 87 -8.15 6.94 25.04
C THR A 87 -6.67 7.00 24.70
N GLU A 88 -6.22 6.32 23.65
CA GLU A 88 -4.82 6.39 23.20
C GLU A 88 -4.59 7.63 22.33
N GLU A 89 -5.53 7.95 21.42
CA GLU A 89 -5.52 9.20 20.66
C GLU A 89 -5.49 10.43 21.58
N ALA A 90 -6.30 10.41 22.64
CA ALA A 90 -6.34 11.50 23.60
C ALA A 90 -4.98 11.69 24.31
N LYS A 91 -4.27 10.60 24.64
CA LYS A 91 -2.92 10.68 25.22
C LYS A 91 -1.91 11.21 24.21
N GLN A 92 -1.92 10.69 22.98
CA GLN A 92 -0.98 11.10 21.93
C GLN A 92 -1.12 12.59 21.59
N GLN A 93 -2.34 13.10 21.62
CA GLN A 93 -2.66 14.49 21.31
C GLN A 93 -2.74 15.40 22.56
N ALA A 94 -2.37 14.87 23.73
CA ALA A 94 -2.42 15.57 25.03
C ALA A 94 -3.80 16.18 25.37
N VAL A 95 -4.89 15.56 24.90
CA VAL A 95 -6.28 15.96 25.16
C VAL A 95 -6.80 15.28 26.42
N LYS A 96 -7.42 16.06 27.32
CA LYS A 96 -7.98 15.53 28.56
C LYS A 96 -9.44 15.15 28.41
N LEU A 97 -9.73 13.86 28.43
CA LEU A 97 -11.11 13.36 28.49
C LEU A 97 -11.77 13.76 29.82
N THR A 98 -13.03 14.19 29.75
CA THR A 98 -13.78 14.64 30.94
C THR A 98 -14.57 13.49 31.56
N GLY A 99 -15.14 13.72 32.75
CA GLY A 99 -16.14 12.80 33.34
C GLY A 99 -17.56 13.02 32.82
N LYS A 100 -17.78 14.00 31.93
CA LYS A 100 -19.10 14.35 31.40
C LYS A 100 -19.35 13.64 30.06
N LEU A 101 -20.61 13.31 29.80
CA LEU A 101 -21.02 12.67 28.55
C LEU A 101 -21.20 13.67 27.41
N ARG A 102 -21.63 14.89 27.72
CA ARG A 102 -21.71 15.97 26.72
C ARG A 102 -20.31 16.47 26.40
N LEU A 103 -19.99 16.49 25.11
CA LEU A 103 -18.74 17.04 24.61
C LEU A 103 -18.73 18.56 24.77
N ASN A 104 -17.56 19.11 25.03
CA ASN A 104 -17.29 20.54 24.95
C ASN A 104 -16.59 20.83 23.62
N GLN A 105 -16.41 22.12 23.29
CA GLN A 105 -15.72 22.52 22.07
C GLN A 105 -14.33 21.89 21.89
N GLU A 106 -13.58 21.67 22.98
CA GLU A 106 -12.28 21.03 22.92
C GLU A 106 -12.37 19.57 22.45
N LEU A 107 -13.33 18.80 22.97
CA LEU A 107 -13.54 17.41 22.59
C LEU A 107 -14.22 17.26 21.22
N GLU A 108 -15.06 18.21 20.83
CA GLU A 108 -15.61 18.30 19.47
C GLU A 108 -14.49 18.59 18.45
N ALA A 109 -13.59 19.52 18.76
CA ALA A 109 -12.42 19.82 17.93
C ALA A 109 -11.44 18.63 17.88
N PHE A 110 -11.27 17.90 18.98
CA PHE A 110 -10.49 16.67 19.01
C PHE A 110 -11.10 15.57 18.12
N ALA A 111 -12.41 15.37 18.17
CA ALA A 111 -13.11 14.46 17.25
C ALA A 111 -12.93 14.90 15.79
N ALA A 112 -13.10 16.19 15.50
CA ALA A 112 -12.90 16.75 14.17
C ALA A 112 -11.47 16.57 13.65
N LYS A 113 -10.47 16.66 14.55
CA LYS A 113 -9.08 16.40 14.20
C LYS A 113 -8.84 14.93 13.86
N ILE A 114 -9.40 13.98 14.64
CA ILE A 114 -9.35 12.56 14.29
C ILE A 114 -9.99 12.31 12.91
N VAL A 115 -11.13 12.92 12.62
CA VAL A 115 -11.78 12.82 11.31
C VAL A 115 -10.90 13.41 10.22
N LYS A 116 -10.30 14.58 10.45
CA LYS A 116 -9.35 15.18 9.52
C LYS A 116 -8.15 14.27 9.29
N ASP A 117 -7.58 13.65 10.32
CA ASP A 117 -6.45 12.73 10.17
C ASP A 117 -6.87 11.48 9.39
N LEU A 118 -8.09 10.96 9.63
CA LEU A 118 -8.68 9.86 8.87
C LEU A 118 -8.83 10.19 7.38
N CYS A 119 -9.27 11.41 7.05
CA CYS A 119 -9.45 11.88 5.67
C CYS A 119 -8.14 12.35 5.01
N ALA A 120 -7.21 12.96 5.76
CA ALA A 120 -5.95 13.51 5.26
C ALA A 120 -4.91 12.42 4.98
N LEU A 121 -5.03 11.27 5.64
CA LEU A 121 -4.33 10.05 5.22
C LEU A 121 -4.67 9.67 3.77
N GLU A 122 -5.76 10.19 3.19
CA GLU A 122 -6.32 9.78 1.90
C GLU A 122 -6.04 10.74 0.72
N GLU A 123 -5.71 12.01 0.95
CA GLU A 123 -5.15 12.85 -0.12
C GLU A 123 -3.77 12.34 -0.60
N LYS A 124 -3.13 11.45 0.18
CA LYS A 124 -1.92 10.70 -0.21
C LYS A 124 -2.18 9.23 -0.59
N THR A 125 -3.42 8.74 -0.50
CA THR A 125 -3.79 7.34 -0.80
C THR A 125 -5.09 7.27 -1.62
N GLY A 126 -5.07 7.88 -2.81
CA GLY A 126 -6.08 7.62 -3.83
C GLY A 126 -5.78 6.32 -4.56
N GLY A 127 -6.14 5.18 -3.97
CA GLY A 127 -5.96 3.85 -4.58
C GLY A 127 -6.24 2.76 -3.55
N PHE A 128 -6.95 1.71 -3.96
CA PHE A 128 -7.31 0.56 -3.13
C PHE A 128 -6.15 0.09 -2.24
N GLY A 129 -6.48 -0.17 -0.96
CA GLY A 129 -5.67 -0.83 0.07
C GLY A 129 -4.22 -1.20 -0.29
N GLN A 130 -3.34 -0.23 -0.45
CA GLN A 130 -1.90 -0.46 -0.52
C GLN A 130 -1.29 -0.26 0.86
N LEU A 131 -0.56 -1.27 1.35
CA LEU A 131 0.58 -0.99 2.20
C LEU A 131 1.43 0.04 1.44
N HIS A 132 1.40 1.31 1.86
CA HIS A 132 2.12 2.34 1.13
C HIS A 132 3.61 2.09 1.31
N LEU A 133 4.21 1.43 0.32
CA LEU A 133 5.63 1.24 0.25
C LEU A 133 6.26 2.64 0.22
N ASN A 134 7.16 2.90 1.18
CA ASN A 134 7.86 4.18 1.27
C ASN A 134 9.00 4.19 0.25
N PHE A 135 8.68 4.54 -0.99
CA PHE A 135 9.66 4.65 -2.07
C PHE A 135 10.46 5.96 -1.95
N PRO A 136 11.78 5.97 -2.24
CA PRO A 136 12.59 7.18 -2.07
C PRO A 136 12.11 8.32 -2.98
N GLU A 137 12.02 9.54 -2.44
CA GLU A 137 11.69 10.75 -3.23
C GLU A 137 12.80 11.16 -4.21
N MET A 138 14.02 10.64 -4.02
CA MET A 138 15.17 10.90 -4.88
C MET A 138 16.01 9.64 -5.01
N LEU A 139 16.28 9.26 -6.26
CA LEU A 139 17.21 8.19 -6.60
C LEU A 139 18.59 8.77 -6.98
N HIS A 140 19.63 8.10 -6.50
CA HIS A 140 21.01 8.36 -6.86
C HIS A 140 21.44 7.27 -7.83
N TYR A 141 21.84 7.69 -9.04
CA TYR A 141 22.20 6.77 -10.10
C TYR A 141 23.70 6.73 -10.32
N GLN A 142 24.24 5.52 -10.46
CA GLN A 142 25.54 5.30 -11.05
C GLN A 142 25.37 4.98 -12.53
N LEU A 143 26.23 5.59 -13.35
CA LEU A 143 26.14 5.52 -14.80
C LEU A 143 27.25 4.64 -15.36
N TYR A 144 26.91 3.85 -16.37
CA TYR A 144 27.88 3.17 -17.22
C TYR A 144 27.62 3.50 -18.68
N GLN A 145 28.63 4.00 -19.38
CA GLN A 145 28.51 4.39 -20.79
C GLN A 145 29.28 3.42 -21.68
N LYS A 146 28.61 2.92 -22.72
CA LYS A 146 29.22 2.16 -23.82
C LYS A 146 28.71 2.70 -25.14
N ASP A 147 29.63 3.11 -26.00
CA ASP A 147 29.35 3.79 -27.27
C ASP A 147 28.42 5.00 -27.07
N LYS A 148 27.23 4.96 -27.67
CA LYS A 148 26.18 5.99 -27.57
C LYS A 148 25.16 5.74 -26.47
N PHE A 149 25.25 4.61 -25.76
CA PHE A 149 24.29 4.20 -24.75
C PHE A 149 24.83 4.50 -23.35
N THR A 150 23.96 5.07 -22.51
CA THR A 150 24.21 5.28 -21.07
C THR A 150 23.24 4.43 -20.30
N PHE A 151 23.76 3.58 -19.43
CA PHE A 151 23.00 2.71 -18.53
C PHE A 151 23.03 3.29 -17.12
N GLN A 152 21.88 3.35 -16.48
CA GLN A 152 21.73 3.87 -15.11
C GLN A 152 21.32 2.75 -14.15
N VAL A 153 21.89 2.76 -12.94
CA VAL A 153 21.51 1.85 -11.84
C VAL A 153 21.40 2.64 -10.54
N PRO A 154 20.28 2.55 -9.80
CA PRO A 154 20.18 3.21 -8.51
C PRO A 154 21.11 2.53 -7.48
N ASP A 155 21.84 3.33 -6.71
CA ASP A 155 22.71 2.87 -5.61
C ASP A 155 22.06 3.06 -4.22
N ASN A 156 20.80 3.50 -4.20
CA ASN A 156 20.02 3.67 -2.98
C ASN A 156 19.88 2.34 -2.22
N PHE A 157 20.01 2.41 -0.89
CA PHE A 157 19.72 1.29 -0.02
C PHE A 157 18.28 0.81 -0.17
N GLY A 158 18.09 -0.51 -0.21
CA GLY A 158 16.80 -1.16 -0.39
C GLY A 158 16.55 -1.67 -1.81
N PHE A 159 17.35 -1.26 -2.80
CA PHE A 159 17.34 -1.88 -4.12
C PHE A 159 18.13 -3.20 -4.12
N TYR A 160 17.51 -4.20 -4.71
CA TYR A 160 18.06 -5.52 -4.99
C TYR A 160 17.82 -5.85 -6.45
N PHE A 161 18.73 -6.58 -7.06
CA PHE A 161 18.74 -6.95 -8.46
C PHE A 161 19.04 -8.44 -8.60
N ASN A 162 18.83 -9.01 -9.78
CA ASN A 162 19.31 -10.36 -10.09
C ASN A 162 19.91 -10.42 -11.50
N GLU A 163 20.41 -11.59 -11.89
CA GLU A 163 20.98 -11.81 -13.22
C GLU A 163 19.96 -11.78 -14.36
N ASN A 164 18.65 -11.73 -14.09
CA ASN A 164 17.63 -11.50 -15.11
C ASN A 164 17.33 -10.01 -15.32
N ASP A 165 18.12 -9.12 -14.70
CA ASP A 165 18.04 -7.66 -14.86
C ASP A 165 16.66 -7.09 -14.49
N VAL A 166 16.00 -7.71 -13.52
CA VAL A 166 14.85 -7.16 -12.77
C VAL A 166 15.32 -6.61 -11.43
N TRP A 167 14.52 -5.72 -10.84
CA TRP A 167 14.82 -5.10 -9.55
C TRP A 167 13.66 -5.24 -8.56
N ALA A 168 14.00 -5.25 -7.28
CA ALA A 168 13.09 -5.10 -6.14
C ALA A 168 13.58 -3.97 -5.24
N TYR A 169 12.74 -2.99 -4.97
CA TYR A 169 12.93 -2.05 -3.87
C TYR A 169 12.16 -2.55 -2.65
N VAL A 170 12.86 -2.89 -1.58
CA VAL A 170 12.28 -3.51 -0.38
C VAL A 170 12.19 -2.50 0.76
N ASN A 171 10.98 -2.36 1.31
CA ASN A 171 10.70 -1.54 2.49
C ASN A 171 9.84 -2.34 3.47
N GLY A 172 10.45 -2.79 4.58
CA GLY A 172 9.75 -3.60 5.58
C GLY A 172 9.25 -4.92 4.99
N THR A 173 7.94 -5.15 5.03
CA THR A 173 7.30 -6.36 4.50
C THR A 173 6.75 -6.19 3.08
N THR A 174 7.13 -5.11 2.39
CA THR A 174 6.67 -4.82 1.03
C THR A 174 7.85 -4.63 0.09
N ALA A 175 7.67 -5.07 -1.15
CA ALA A 175 8.57 -4.79 -2.25
C ALA A 175 7.81 -4.14 -3.40
N ARG A 176 8.48 -3.22 -4.09
CA ARG A 176 8.08 -2.73 -5.41
C ARG A 176 9.07 -3.32 -6.41
N ILE A 177 8.57 -3.83 -7.52
CA ILE A 177 9.42 -4.51 -8.51
C ILE A 177 9.31 -3.85 -9.88
N GLY A 178 10.32 -4.07 -10.72
CA GLY A 178 10.36 -3.59 -12.10
C GLY A 178 11.49 -4.21 -12.92
N VAL A 179 11.66 -3.73 -14.15
CA VAL A 179 12.77 -4.08 -15.03
C VAL A 179 13.84 -2.99 -15.00
N THR A 180 15.11 -3.36 -15.18
CA THR A 180 16.22 -2.40 -15.18
C THR A 180 16.30 -1.59 -16.49
N ASP A 181 17.08 -0.51 -16.46
CA ASP A 181 17.41 0.28 -17.65
C ASP A 181 18.17 -0.53 -18.73
N PHE A 182 18.82 -1.63 -18.35
CA PHE A 182 19.43 -2.57 -19.31
C PHE A 182 18.37 -3.32 -20.12
N VAL A 183 17.33 -3.83 -19.45
CA VAL A 183 16.24 -4.56 -20.10
C VAL A 183 15.50 -3.66 -21.07
N GLN A 184 15.04 -2.48 -20.63
CA GLN A 184 14.25 -1.60 -21.50
C GLN A 184 14.99 -1.21 -22.80
N LYS A 185 16.32 -0.97 -22.73
CA LYS A 185 17.12 -0.69 -23.94
C LYS A 185 17.27 -1.90 -24.83
N SER A 186 17.37 -3.09 -24.25
CA SER A 186 17.41 -4.35 -24.99
C SER A 186 16.09 -4.59 -25.73
N LEU A 187 14.97 -4.27 -25.08
CA LEU A 187 13.62 -4.42 -25.61
C LEU A 187 13.25 -3.36 -26.65
N SER A 188 13.96 -2.22 -26.69
CA SER A 188 13.57 -1.02 -27.44
C SER A 188 12.18 -0.52 -27.04
N ASP A 189 11.36 -0.04 -27.98
CA ASP A 189 10.08 0.58 -27.67
C ASP A 189 9.09 -0.46 -27.13
N ILE A 190 8.72 -0.31 -25.86
CA ILE A 190 7.72 -1.16 -25.19
C ILE A 190 6.34 -0.64 -25.58
N LEU A 191 5.52 -1.53 -26.15
CA LEU A 191 4.24 -1.21 -26.77
C LEU A 191 3.05 -1.61 -25.91
N PHE A 192 3.17 -2.69 -25.13
CA PHE A 192 2.11 -3.17 -24.26
C PHE A 192 2.66 -3.76 -22.97
N PHE A 193 1.88 -3.64 -21.90
CA PHE A 193 2.10 -4.32 -20.63
C PHE A 193 0.81 -5.05 -20.22
N THR A 194 0.96 -6.34 -19.88
CA THR A 194 -0.13 -7.17 -19.35
C THR A 194 0.22 -7.59 -17.91
N PRO A 195 -0.42 -7.02 -16.88
CA PRO A 195 -0.13 -7.37 -15.49
C PRO A 195 -0.75 -8.71 -15.08
N SER A 196 -0.14 -9.39 -14.10
CA SER A 196 -0.83 -10.42 -13.31
C SER A 196 -1.93 -9.85 -12.40
N GLU A 197 -2.84 -10.70 -11.95
CA GLU A 197 -3.95 -10.29 -11.08
C GLU A 197 -3.50 -9.89 -9.66
N ILE A 198 -4.04 -8.77 -9.15
CA ILE A 198 -3.91 -8.38 -7.74
C ILE A 198 -4.52 -9.48 -6.85
N GLY A 199 -3.82 -9.86 -5.78
CA GLY A 199 -4.19 -10.92 -4.87
C GLY A 199 -3.60 -12.29 -5.22
N ARG A 200 -2.99 -12.45 -6.41
CA ARG A 200 -2.25 -13.67 -6.77
C ARG A 200 -1.07 -13.85 -5.82
N ARG A 201 -0.89 -15.08 -5.32
CA ARG A 201 0.33 -15.51 -4.65
C ARG A 201 1.32 -16.03 -5.69
N ILE A 202 2.57 -15.62 -5.53
CA ILE A 202 3.68 -15.97 -6.41
C ILE A 202 4.89 -16.38 -5.57
N GLU A 203 5.65 -17.33 -6.08
CA GLU A 203 6.98 -17.66 -5.54
C GLU A 203 8.07 -16.84 -6.24
N GLN A 204 9.27 -16.81 -5.67
CA GLN A 204 10.42 -16.23 -6.35
C GLN A 204 10.63 -16.92 -7.71
N PHE A 205 10.87 -16.12 -8.75
CA PHE A 205 11.01 -16.55 -10.14
C PHE A 205 9.73 -17.02 -10.84
N GLU A 206 8.54 -16.73 -10.31
CA GLU A 206 7.29 -16.82 -11.08
C GLU A 206 7.02 -15.55 -11.89
N ASP A 207 6.16 -15.65 -12.90
CA ASP A 207 5.72 -14.53 -13.73
C ASP A 207 4.85 -13.55 -12.95
N VAL A 208 5.02 -12.25 -13.22
CA VAL A 208 4.20 -11.15 -12.64
C VAL A 208 3.54 -10.27 -13.69
N GLY A 209 3.74 -10.61 -14.96
CA GLY A 209 3.20 -9.91 -16.11
C GLY A 209 4.07 -10.10 -17.33
N GLU A 210 3.64 -9.51 -18.44
CA GLU A 210 4.32 -9.61 -19.74
C GLU A 210 4.51 -8.22 -20.36
N LEU A 211 5.67 -8.02 -20.99
CA LEU A 211 5.96 -6.87 -21.84
C LEU A 211 5.98 -7.28 -23.29
N GLU A 212 5.34 -6.49 -24.15
CA GLU A 212 5.45 -6.63 -25.60
C GLU A 212 6.17 -5.42 -26.17
N SER A 213 7.22 -5.68 -26.95
CA SER A 213 7.89 -4.67 -27.76
C SER A 213 7.74 -4.99 -29.23
N GLY A 214 8.18 -4.06 -30.10
CA GLY A 214 8.23 -4.33 -31.54
C GLY A 214 9.16 -5.51 -31.94
N LYS A 215 9.92 -6.07 -31.00
CA LYS A 215 10.87 -7.17 -31.26
C LYS A 215 10.38 -8.53 -30.73
N ALA A 216 9.76 -8.57 -29.55
CA ALA A 216 9.37 -9.80 -28.89
C ALA A 216 8.44 -9.55 -27.69
N VAL A 217 7.89 -10.65 -27.17
CA VAL A 217 7.14 -10.71 -25.91
C VAL A 217 8.06 -11.28 -24.82
N PHE A 218 8.03 -10.67 -23.64
CA PHE A 218 8.91 -10.98 -22.51
C PHE A 218 8.09 -11.15 -21.24
N GLU A 219 8.20 -12.33 -20.63
CA GLU A 219 7.67 -12.56 -19.29
C GLU A 219 8.54 -11.83 -18.27
N ILE A 220 7.90 -11.09 -17.37
CA ILE A 220 8.55 -10.44 -16.25
C ILE A 220 8.57 -11.43 -15.10
N ILE A 221 9.77 -11.86 -14.74
CA ILE A 221 9.98 -12.84 -13.69
C ILE A 221 10.22 -12.12 -12.37
N SER A 222 9.43 -12.44 -11.34
CA SER A 222 9.50 -11.79 -10.04
C SER A 222 10.83 -12.07 -9.33
N PRO A 223 11.54 -11.03 -8.84
CA PRO A 223 12.74 -11.22 -8.02
C PRO A 223 12.43 -11.69 -6.59
N VAL A 224 11.17 -11.64 -6.15
CA VAL A 224 10.73 -11.97 -4.79
C VAL A 224 9.38 -12.68 -4.79
N GLY A 225 9.14 -13.54 -3.80
CA GLY A 225 7.86 -14.19 -3.55
C GLY A 225 6.94 -13.40 -2.63
N GLY A 226 5.64 -13.64 -2.74
CA GLY A 226 4.64 -12.98 -1.90
C GLY A 226 3.25 -12.93 -2.51
N THR A 227 2.47 -11.94 -2.09
CA THR A 227 1.14 -11.66 -2.66
C THR A 227 1.19 -10.33 -3.41
N ILE A 228 0.75 -10.31 -4.67
CA ILE A 228 0.63 -9.08 -5.45
C ILE A 228 -0.43 -8.19 -4.79
N THR A 229 -0.03 -7.06 -4.23
CA THR A 229 -0.94 -6.10 -3.58
C THR A 229 -1.35 -4.98 -4.52
N ALA A 230 -0.54 -4.70 -5.55
CA ALA A 230 -0.85 -3.73 -6.58
C ALA A 230 -0.09 -3.97 -7.87
N VAL A 231 -0.62 -3.40 -8.95
CA VAL A 231 0.03 -3.32 -10.26
C VAL A 231 -0.02 -1.87 -10.75
N ASN A 232 0.95 -1.48 -11.57
CA ASN A 232 0.98 -0.13 -12.12
C ASN A 232 0.02 -0.03 -13.32
N GLU A 233 -1.24 0.31 -13.03
CA GLU A 233 -2.29 0.40 -14.06
C GLU A 233 -1.97 1.42 -15.16
N ARG A 234 -1.13 2.43 -14.87
CA ARG A 234 -0.72 3.44 -15.85
C ARG A 234 0.05 2.85 -17.01
N LEU A 235 0.74 1.73 -16.82
CA LEU A 235 1.49 1.06 -17.88
C LEU A 235 0.60 0.43 -18.96
N MET A 236 -0.70 0.24 -18.70
CA MET A 236 -1.64 -0.23 -19.71
C MET A 236 -1.96 0.86 -20.75
N ASP A 237 -1.99 2.12 -20.31
CA ASP A 237 -2.24 3.28 -21.17
C ASP A 237 -0.95 3.98 -21.63
N THR A 238 0.14 3.86 -20.86
CA THR A 238 1.42 4.56 -21.05
C THR A 238 2.61 3.61 -20.80
N PRO A 239 2.77 2.55 -21.60
CA PRO A 239 3.83 1.55 -21.44
C PRO A 239 5.25 2.13 -21.62
N GLU A 240 5.39 3.24 -22.33
CA GLU A 240 6.67 3.95 -22.54
C GLU A 240 7.32 4.44 -21.24
N LEU A 241 6.59 4.52 -20.12
CA LEU A 241 7.15 4.80 -18.81
C LEU A 241 8.23 3.80 -18.39
N LEU A 242 8.15 2.55 -18.88
CA LEU A 242 9.21 1.54 -18.66
C LEU A 242 10.51 1.89 -19.41
N ASN A 243 10.41 2.60 -20.54
CA ASN A 243 11.57 3.08 -21.27
C ASN A 243 12.12 4.39 -20.67
N GLU A 244 11.25 5.30 -20.25
CA GLU A 244 11.61 6.64 -19.76
C GLU A 244 12.06 6.65 -18.30
N SER A 245 11.41 5.85 -17.44
CA SER A 245 11.56 5.89 -15.99
C SER A 245 11.52 4.48 -15.37
N PRO A 246 12.42 3.55 -15.76
CA PRO A 246 12.36 2.13 -15.40
C PRO A 246 12.39 1.85 -13.89
N TYR A 247 12.93 2.77 -13.09
CA TYR A 247 13.05 2.61 -11.64
C TYR A 247 12.00 3.38 -10.84
N GLU A 248 11.41 4.44 -11.40
CA GLU A 248 10.50 5.32 -10.66
C GLU A 248 9.07 5.10 -11.17
N GLU A 249 8.66 5.76 -12.25
CA GLU A 249 7.28 5.72 -12.75
C GLU A 249 6.95 4.41 -13.50
N GLY A 250 7.98 3.69 -13.94
CA GLY A 250 7.91 2.41 -14.66
C GLY A 250 7.92 1.16 -13.77
N TRP A 251 7.59 1.29 -12.48
CA TRP A 251 7.40 0.11 -11.62
C TRP A 251 6.26 -0.78 -12.12
N ILE A 252 6.33 -2.08 -11.84
CA ILE A 252 5.43 -3.09 -12.43
C ILE A 252 4.38 -3.55 -11.43
N ALA A 253 4.82 -3.98 -10.24
CA ALA A 253 3.95 -4.49 -9.18
C ALA A 253 4.49 -4.14 -7.79
N GLU A 254 3.59 -4.14 -6.80
CA GLU A 254 3.93 -4.18 -5.38
C GLU A 254 3.54 -5.54 -4.81
N ILE A 255 4.39 -6.07 -3.93
CA ILE A 255 4.28 -7.41 -3.37
C ILE A 255 4.39 -7.31 -1.84
N GLU A 256 3.42 -7.89 -1.13
CA GLU A 256 3.56 -8.22 0.28
C GLU A 256 4.42 -9.49 0.39
N LEU A 257 5.63 -9.33 0.93
CA LEU A 257 6.67 -10.36 0.96
C LEU A 257 6.30 -11.52 1.88
N SER A 258 6.49 -12.75 1.42
CA SER A 258 6.27 -13.96 2.22
C SER A 258 7.50 -14.37 3.03
N ASP A 259 8.68 -14.45 2.38
CA ASP A 259 9.95 -14.88 2.98
C ASP A 259 11.16 -14.21 2.32
N PHE A 260 11.29 -12.90 2.53
CA PHE A 260 12.35 -12.13 1.88
C PHE A 260 13.77 -12.56 2.25
N GLU A 261 14.00 -13.07 3.47
CA GLU A 261 15.35 -13.47 3.87
C GLU A 261 15.85 -14.66 3.05
N ASN A 262 14.96 -15.59 2.69
CA ASN A 262 15.28 -16.68 1.77
C ASN A 262 15.50 -16.16 0.34
N ASP A 263 14.58 -15.33 -0.16
CA ASP A 263 14.66 -14.78 -1.53
C ASP A 263 15.95 -13.97 -1.73
N ARG A 264 16.38 -13.24 -0.70
CA ARG A 264 17.56 -12.38 -0.71
C ARG A 264 18.86 -13.12 -1.04
N GLU A 265 18.95 -14.42 -0.77
CA GLU A 265 20.16 -15.21 -1.07
C GLU A 265 20.52 -15.22 -2.56
N LEU A 266 19.52 -15.00 -3.44
CA LEU A 266 19.67 -14.99 -4.90
C LEU A 266 19.59 -13.58 -5.49
N LEU A 267 19.69 -12.55 -4.63
CA LEU A 267 19.66 -11.15 -5.02
C LEU A 267 21.00 -10.47 -4.76
N HIS A 268 21.31 -9.50 -5.59
CA HIS A 268 22.49 -8.66 -5.54
C HIS A 268 22.09 -7.25 -5.11
N ASP A 269 22.86 -6.66 -4.20
CA ASP A 269 22.79 -5.22 -4.01
C ASP A 269 23.50 -4.48 -5.16
N PHE A 270 23.48 -3.16 -5.13
CA PHE A 270 24.15 -2.32 -6.13
C PHE A 270 25.63 -2.70 -6.35
N SER A 271 26.39 -2.96 -5.28
CA SER A 271 27.85 -3.20 -5.35
C SER A 271 28.16 -4.47 -6.12
N ASP A 272 27.33 -5.49 -5.97
CA ASP A 272 27.47 -6.78 -6.64
C ASP A 272 26.87 -6.75 -8.06
N TYR A 273 25.74 -6.07 -8.26
CA TYR A 273 25.06 -6.02 -9.54
C TYR A 273 25.79 -5.13 -10.57
N PHE A 274 26.34 -3.99 -10.16
CA PHE A 274 26.93 -3.03 -11.10
C PHE A 274 28.10 -3.60 -11.93
N PRO A 275 29.03 -4.40 -11.38
CA PRO A 275 30.02 -5.14 -12.16
C PRO A 275 29.41 -6.15 -13.14
N ILE A 276 28.33 -6.85 -12.75
CA ILE A 276 27.61 -7.80 -13.61
C ILE A 276 27.01 -7.04 -14.80
N LEU A 277 26.35 -5.91 -14.56
CA LEU A 277 25.82 -5.05 -15.60
C LEU A 277 26.92 -4.61 -16.58
N LYS A 278 28.05 -4.11 -16.07
CA LYS A 278 29.17 -3.67 -16.94
C LYS A 278 29.63 -4.79 -17.85
N ARG A 279 29.86 -5.98 -17.30
CA ARG A 279 30.23 -7.17 -18.07
C ARG A 279 29.19 -7.49 -19.14
N LYS A 280 27.90 -7.51 -18.78
CA LYS A 280 26.81 -7.74 -19.73
C LYS A 280 26.81 -6.70 -20.84
N VAL A 281 26.86 -5.41 -20.50
CA VAL A 281 26.90 -4.31 -21.46
C VAL A 281 28.11 -4.44 -22.39
N ASP A 282 29.29 -4.81 -21.88
CA ASP A 282 30.51 -5.01 -22.67
C ASP A 282 30.43 -6.21 -23.62
N GLU A 283 29.78 -7.28 -23.19
CA GLU A 283 29.48 -8.47 -24.00
C GLU A 283 28.30 -8.25 -24.97
N PHE A 284 27.40 -7.30 -24.66
CA PHE A 284 26.23 -6.98 -25.47
C PHE A 284 26.66 -6.26 -26.75
N HIS A 285 26.38 -6.89 -27.88
CA HIS A 285 26.56 -6.30 -29.20
C HIS A 285 25.19 -5.79 -29.64
N VAL A 286 25.01 -4.46 -29.66
CA VAL A 286 23.83 -3.79 -30.23
C VAL A 286 23.97 -3.71 -31.74
#